data_AF-A0A1C5DUL2-F1
#
_entry.id   AF-A0A1C5DUL2-F1
#
_cell.length_a   1.000
_cell.length_b   1.000
_cell.length_c   1.000
_cell.angle_alpha   90.00
_cell.angle_beta   90.00
_cell.angle_gamma   90.00
#
_symmetry.space_group_name_H-M   'P 1'
#
loop_
_entity.id
_entity.type
_entity.pdbx_description
1 polymer ?
#
loop_
_entity_poly.entity_id
_entity_poly.type
_entity_poly.pdbx_seq_one_letter_code
_entity_poly.pdbx_strand_id
1 'polypeptide(L)' 'MLCSFWLVDNLVGQSRLEEAGELYASLCGRASTVGLLSEQIHPTTGEFMGNFPQAFSHIGIIASGVNLQRTRAASRR' A
#
# COMPACT_ATOMS: atom_id res chain seq x y z
N MET A 1 -6.24 5.31 -2.08
CA MET A 1 -4.90 4.70 -1.92
C MET A 1 -4.47 4.59 -0.46
N LEU A 2 -4.38 5.69 0.30
CA LEU A 2 -3.97 5.63 1.72
C LEU A 2 -4.78 4.60 2.54
N CYS A 3 -6.11 4.61 2.46
CA CYS A 3 -6.95 3.65 3.19
C CYS A 3 -6.67 2.19 2.81
N SER A 4 -6.24 1.93 1.57
CA SER A 4 -5.86 0.59 1.12
C SER A 4 -4.53 0.15 1.74
N PHE A 5 -3.59 1.07 1.96
CA PHE A 5 -2.38 0.79 2.74
C PHE A 5 -2.68 0.55 4.22
N TRP A 6 -3.68 1.22 4.80
CA TRP A 6 -4.14 0.86 6.15
C TRP A 6 -4.74 -0.54 6.23
N LEU A 7 -5.36 -1.05 5.15
CA LEU A 7 -5.78 -2.45 5.11
C LEU A 7 -4.57 -3.40 5.10
N VAL A 8 -3.46 -3.04 4.43
CA VAL A 8 -2.19 -3.78 4.56
C VAL A 8 -1.74 -3.81 6.02
N ASP A 9 -1.71 -2.66 6.70
CA ASP A 9 -1.31 -2.59 8.12
C ASP A 9 -2.23 -3.41 9.02
N ASN A 10 -3.53 -3.43 8.73
CA ASN A 10 -4.50 -4.25 9.45
C ASN A 10 -4.24 -5.75 9.27
N LEU A 11 -3.89 -6.20 8.06
CA LEU A 11 -3.48 -7.58 7.81
C LEU A 11 -2.15 -7.92 8.50
N VAL A 12 -1.19 -6.99 8.51
CA VAL A 12 0.06 -7.12 9.28
C VAL A 12 -0.22 -7.31 10.76
N GLY A 13 -1.11 -6.51 11.34
CA GLY A 13 -1.51 -6.63 12.75
C GLY A 13 -2.20 -7.96 13.09
N GLN A 14 -2.81 -8.62 12.11
CA GLN A 14 -3.40 -9.96 12.24
C GLN A 14 -2.38 -11.09 11.97
N SER A 15 -1.10 -10.79 11.76
CA SER A 15 -0.08 -11.76 11.32
C SER A 15 -0.38 -12.44 9.97
N ARG A 16 -1.26 -11.87 9.15
CA ARG A 16 -1.61 -12.35 7.80
C ARG A 16 -0.63 -11.78 6.77
N LEU A 17 0.66 -12.13 6.93
CA LEU A 17 1.78 -11.46 6.24
C LEU A 17 1.91 -11.78 4.74
N GLU A 18 1.33 -12.88 4.29
CA GLU A 18 1.28 -13.24 2.86
C GLU A 18 0.26 -12.34 2.16
N GLU A 19 -1.00 -12.36 2.61
CA GLU A 19 -2.07 -11.50 2.09
C GLU A 19 -1.73 -10.02 2.17
N ALA A 20 -1.11 -9.57 3.28
CA ALA A 20 -0.62 -8.20 3.42
C ALA A 20 0.41 -7.85 2.32
N GLY A 21 1.31 -8.80 2.01
CA GLY A 21 2.33 -8.62 0.99
C GLY A 21 1.77 -8.57 -0.43
N GLU A 22 0.82 -9.44 -0.74
CA GLU A 22 0.15 -9.47 -2.04
C GLU A 22 -0.63 -8.16 -2.27
N LEU A 23 -1.39 -7.72 -1.27
CA LEU A 23 -2.12 -6.45 -1.34
C LEU A 23 -1.15 -5.28 -1.48
N TYR A 24 -0.08 -5.23 -0.68
CA TYR A 24 0.93 -4.19 -0.75
C TYR A 24 1.56 -4.10 -2.15
N ALA A 25 1.99 -5.23 -2.70
CA ALA A 25 2.57 -5.30 -4.04
C ALA A 25 1.57 -4.84 -5.12
N SER A 26 0.32 -5.27 -5.03
CA SER A 26 -0.76 -4.84 -5.92
C SER A 26 -0.97 -3.33 -5.88
N LEU A 27 -0.98 -2.72 -4.68
CA LEU A 27 -1.12 -1.27 -4.52
C LEU A 27 0.08 -0.49 -5.05
N CYS A 28 1.31 -0.96 -4.81
CA CYS A 28 2.51 -0.36 -5.40
C CYS A 28 2.50 -0.44 -6.93
N GLY A 29 1.97 -1.53 -7.49
CA GLY A 29 1.80 -1.72 -8.94
C GLY A 29 0.80 -0.76 -9.59
N ARG A 30 0.03 0.00 -8.81
CA ARG A 30 -0.88 1.04 -9.31
C ARG A 30 -0.20 2.39 -9.56
N ALA A 31 1.09 2.54 -9.23
CA ALA A 31 1.81 3.79 -9.48
C ALA A 31 1.88 4.13 -10.96
N SER A 32 1.95 5.43 -11.28
CA SER A 32 2.20 5.88 -12.65
C SER A 32 3.58 5.41 -13.15
N THR A 33 3.85 5.62 -14.43
CA THR A 33 5.15 5.30 -15.05
C THR A 33 6.35 5.98 -14.38
N VAL A 34 6.12 7.09 -13.67
CA VAL A 34 7.15 7.82 -12.89
C VAL A 34 7.08 7.53 -11.39
N GLY A 35 6.30 6.53 -10.97
CA GLY A 35 6.22 6.09 -9.58
C GLY A 35 5.30 6.92 -8.69
N LEU A 36 4.41 7.74 -9.25
CA LEU A 36 3.50 8.60 -8.48
C LEU A 36 2.12 7.97 -8.28
N LEU A 37 1.54 8.17 -7.10
CA LEU A 37 0.17 7.77 -6.77
C LEU A 37 -0.81 8.95 -6.68
N SER A 38 -2.05 8.71 -7.07
CA SER A 38 -3.20 9.57 -6.80
C SER A 38 -3.79 9.31 -5.42
N GLU A 39 -4.71 10.20 -5.00
CA GLU A 39 -5.49 10.01 -3.78
C GLU A 39 -6.37 8.75 -3.86
N GLN A 40 -7.03 8.56 -4.99
CA GLN A 40 -7.99 7.49 -5.24
C GLN A 40 -7.76 6.89 -6.62
N ILE A 41 -8.20 5.66 -6.79
CA ILE A 41 -8.18 4.95 -8.07
C ILE A 41 -9.57 4.38 -8.28
N HIS A 42 -10.12 4.61 -9.47
CA HIS A 42 -11.40 4.04 -9.84
C HIS A 42 -11.28 2.50 -9.82
N PRO A 43 -12.14 1.78 -9.08
CA PRO A 43 -11.96 0.34 -8.84
C PRO A 43 -12.03 -0.51 -10.12
N THR A 44 -12.88 -0.11 -11.07
CA THR A 44 -13.05 -0.82 -12.36
C THR A 44 -12.04 -0.41 -13.42
N THR A 45 -11.94 0.89 -13.73
CA THR A 45 -11.11 1.40 -14.83
C THR A 45 -9.63 1.54 -14.47
N GLY A 46 -9.30 1.67 -13.18
CA GLY A 46 -7.94 1.96 -12.73
C GLY A 46 -7.52 3.43 -12.93
N GLU A 47 -8.45 4.30 -13.32
CA GLU A 47 -8.17 5.72 -13.51
C GLU A 47 -7.83 6.40 -12.19
N PHE A 48 -6.87 7.33 -12.24
CA PHE A 48 -6.52 8.14 -11.10
C PHE A 48 -7.60 9.20 -10.85
N MET A 49 -8.01 9.30 -9.59
CA MET A 49 -9.04 10.23 -9.14
C MET A 49 -8.54 11.05 -7.95
N GLY A 50 -9.03 12.29 -7.84
CA GLY A 50 -8.64 13.23 -6.80
C GLY A 50 -7.24 13.80 -7.04
N ASN A 51 -6.57 14.17 -5.95
CA ASN A 51 -5.26 14.83 -6.01
C ASN A 51 -4.19 13.93 -6.65
N PHE A 52 -3.37 14.52 -7.53
CA PHE A 52 -2.24 13.85 -8.16
C PHE A 52 -1.06 14.84 -8.40
N PRO A 53 0.16 14.54 -7.91
CA PRO A 53 0.48 13.44 -6.99
C PRO A 53 -0.08 13.71 -5.59
N GLN A 54 -0.45 12.65 -4.88
CA GLN A 54 -0.91 12.76 -3.49
C GLN A 54 0.16 12.27 -2.50
N ALA A 55 0.83 13.20 -1.83
CA ALA A 55 1.71 12.97 -0.69
C ALA A 55 1.21 11.91 0.33
N PHE A 56 -0.05 11.96 0.78
CA PHE A 56 -0.56 10.98 1.76
C PHE A 56 -0.57 9.54 1.23
N SER A 57 -0.84 9.33 -0.06
CA SER A 57 -0.76 8.00 -0.68
C SER A 57 0.67 7.46 -0.68
N HIS A 58 1.66 8.34 -0.86
CA HIS A 58 3.08 7.97 -0.80
C HIS A 58 3.53 7.71 0.64
N ILE A 59 3.00 8.43 1.63
CA ILE A 59 3.19 8.11 3.06
C ILE A 59 2.68 6.69 3.35
N GLY A 60 1.55 6.28 2.75
CA GLY A 60 1.03 4.90 2.84
C GLY A 60 2.04 3.84 2.36
N ILE A 61 2.70 4.06 1.21
CA ILE A 61 3.76 3.15 0.72
C ILE A 61 4.85 2.97 1.78
N ILE A 62 5.37 4.07 2.31
CA ILE A 62 6.51 4.08 3.22
C ILE A 62 6.11 3.44 4.56
N ALA A 63 5.03 3.91 5.18
CA ALA A 63 4.61 3.47 6.50
C ALA A 63 4.28 1.97 6.52
N SER A 64 3.42 1.52 5.61
CA SER A 64 3.00 0.12 5.59
C SER A 64 4.10 -0.82 5.10
N GLY A 65 4.98 -0.35 4.20
CA GLY A 65 6.16 -1.11 3.78
C GLY A 65 7.14 -1.35 4.92
N VAL A 66 7.43 -0.32 5.71
CA VAL A 66 8.28 -0.42 6.91
C VAL A 66 7.65 -1.37 7.93
N ASN A 67 6.35 -1.23 8.19
CA ASN A 67 5.63 -2.07 9.14
C ASN A 67 5.65 -3.56 8.71
N LEU A 68 5.28 -3.86 7.46
CA LEU A 68 5.30 -5.21 6.90
C LEU A 68 6.68 -5.86 7.01
N GLN A 69 7.75 -5.14 6.66
CA GLN A 69 9.10 -5.69 6.70
C GLN A 69 9.59 -5.95 8.13
N ARG A 70 9.32 -5.03 9.07
CA ARG A 70 9.66 -5.23 10.49
C ARG A 70 8.98 -6.47 11.06
N THR A 71 7.69 -6.65 10.79
CA THR A 71 6.94 -7.81 11.28
C THR A 71 7.44 -9.10 10.65
N ARG A 72 7.69 -9.12 9.33
CA ARG A 72 8.30 -10.28 8.65
C ARG A 72 9.66 -10.66 9.23
N ALA A 73 10.50 -9.69 9.57
CA ALA A 73 11.80 -9.95 10.19
C ALA A 73 11.66 -10.50 11.62
N ALA A 74 10.67 -10.03 12.37
CA ALA A 74 10.37 -10.53 13.71
C ALA A 74 9.83 -11.96 13.70
N SER A 75 8.95 -12.31 12.77
CA SER A 75 8.38 -13.67 12.64
C SER A 75 9.37 -14.74 12.17
N ARG A 76 10.56 -14.34 11.69
CA ARG A 76 11.64 -15.26 11.25
C ARG A 76 12.66 -15.57 12.35
N ARG A 77 12.58 -14.89 13.50
CA ARG A 77 13.45 -15.09 14.66
C ARG A 77 12.81 -16.10 15.61
#